data_AF-A0A0F8Z6E4-F1
#
_entry.id   AF-A0A0F8Z6E4-F1
#
_cell.length_a   1.000
_cell.length_b   1.000
_cell.length_c   1.000
_cell.angle_alpha   90.00
_cell.angle_beta   90.00
_cell.angle_gamma   90.00
#
_symmetry.space_group_name_H-M   'P 1'
#
loop_
_entity.id
_entity.type
_entity.pdbx_description
1 polymer ?
#
loop_
_entity_poly.entity_id
_entity_poly.type
_entity_poly.pdbx_seq_one_letter_code
_entity_poly.pdbx_strand_id
1 'polypeptide(L)'
;LSTTIGYDTPVTIALQALDEGLPNPPLSLDYVITSLVNQGVLAEPDGTEITDVPYTLASSGNEVVYTPKLGCGVSAIFRYVADDGGVAPSGGASNEATVTVEVLPYVANMDSDPGWTFEGDWIFDTDKANYLCDRKFENCNGMVSISMHHHDISIDISVMYSWVGERNV
;
A
#
# COMPACT_ATOMS: atom_id res chain seq x y z
N LEU A 1 4.64 6.60 12.91
CA LEU A 1 5.41 6.52 11.64
C LEU A 1 4.41 6.51 10.48
N SER A 2 4.63 7.25 9.40
CA SER A 2 3.83 7.14 8.17
C SER A 2 4.75 7.04 6.95
N THR A 3 4.39 6.20 5.98
CA THR A 3 5.09 6.05 4.70
C THR A 3 4.09 5.93 3.56
N THR A 4 4.49 6.31 2.35
CA THR A 4 3.65 6.30 1.15
C THR A 4 4.28 5.38 0.10
N ILE A 5 3.48 4.52 -0.53
CA ILE A 5 3.94 3.52 -1.49
C ILE A 5 3.20 3.61 -2.83
N GLY A 6 3.84 3.10 -3.88
CA GLY A 6 3.17 2.84 -5.14
C GLY A 6 2.14 1.71 -5.01
N TYR A 7 1.13 1.75 -5.87
CA TYR A 7 0.11 0.70 -5.94
C TYR A 7 0.74 -0.67 -6.20
N ASP A 8 0.35 -1.68 -5.43
CA ASP A 8 0.87 -3.06 -5.50
C ASP A 8 2.40 -3.19 -5.34
N THR A 9 3.06 -2.18 -4.77
CA THR A 9 4.52 -2.18 -4.57
C THR A 9 4.89 -2.51 -3.12
N PRO A 10 5.63 -3.60 -2.85
CA PRO A 10 6.15 -3.89 -1.52
C PRO A 10 7.10 -2.80 -1.01
N VAL A 11 7.16 -2.62 0.31
CA VAL A 11 8.05 -1.65 0.97
C VAL A 11 8.71 -2.24 2.21
N THR A 12 9.99 -1.95 2.40
CA THR A 12 10.68 -2.19 3.68
C THR A 12 10.51 -0.98 4.59
N ILE A 13 10.08 -1.23 5.82
CA ILE A 13 9.77 -0.22 6.83
C ILE A 13 10.73 -0.40 8.01
N ALA A 14 11.56 0.61 8.26
CA ALA A 14 12.42 0.65 9.45
C ALA A 14 11.64 1.23 10.65
N LEU A 15 11.35 0.37 11.62
CA LEU A 15 10.77 0.72 12.92
C LEU A 15 11.74 1.58 13.71
N GLN A 16 11.18 2.54 14.45
CA GLN A 16 11.96 3.54 15.17
C GLN A 16 11.70 3.43 16.67
N ALA A 17 12.77 3.48 17.46
CA ALA A 17 12.70 3.62 18.91
C ALA A 17 13.90 4.45 19.38
N LEU A 18 13.77 5.07 20.54
CA LEU A 18 14.86 5.74 21.23
C LEU A 18 15.05 5.01 22.57
N ASP A 19 16.26 4.52 22.81
CA ASP A 19 16.69 3.94 24.09
C ASP A 19 17.46 5.01 24.87
N GLU A 20 17.09 5.24 26.13
CA GLU A 20 17.78 6.13 27.07
C GLU A 20 19.15 5.61 27.53
N GLY A 21 19.54 4.41 27.12
CA GLY A 21 20.77 3.73 27.47
C GLY A 21 20.67 2.96 28.79
N LEU A 22 19.47 2.54 29.18
CA LEU A 22 19.20 1.72 30.36
C LEU A 22 18.57 0.38 29.94
N PRO A 23 18.81 -0.72 30.66
CA PRO A 23 19.78 -0.88 31.77
C PRO A 23 21.24 -0.69 31.31
N ASN A 24 22.21 -0.55 32.24
CA ASN A 24 23.63 -0.38 31.89
C ASN A 24 24.45 -1.63 32.27
N PRO A 25 25.12 -2.33 31.33
CA PRO A 25 25.24 -1.98 29.90
C PRO A 25 23.91 -2.11 29.14
N PRO A 26 23.66 -1.28 28.10
CA PRO A 26 22.46 -1.37 27.29
C PRO A 26 22.27 -2.79 26.74
N LEU A 27 21.05 -3.29 26.86
CA LEU A 27 20.66 -4.50 26.14
C LEU A 27 20.30 -4.15 24.70
N SER A 28 20.15 -5.16 23.86
CA SER A 28 19.60 -4.97 22.52
C SER A 28 18.12 -4.59 22.60
N LEU A 29 17.68 -3.67 21.75
CA LEU A 29 16.26 -3.38 21.57
C LEU A 29 15.61 -4.49 20.75
N ASP A 30 14.61 -5.14 21.32
CA ASP A 30 13.75 -6.07 20.61
C ASP A 30 12.48 -5.35 20.15
N TYR A 31 12.19 -5.46 18.85
CA TYR A 31 10.96 -4.91 18.28
C TYR A 31 9.88 -5.97 18.26
N VAL A 32 8.73 -5.67 18.85
CA VAL A 32 7.60 -6.61 18.95
C VAL A 32 6.39 -6.05 18.22
N ILE A 33 5.96 -6.72 17.17
CA ILE A 33 4.72 -6.42 16.46
C ILE A 33 3.54 -6.84 17.34
N THR A 34 2.64 -5.90 17.62
CA THR A 34 1.49 -6.08 18.52
C THR A 34 0.16 -6.13 17.78
N SER A 35 0.11 -5.69 16.52
CA SER A 35 -1.04 -5.88 15.64
C SER A 35 -0.60 -6.15 14.21
N LEU A 36 -1.37 -6.96 13.47
CA LEU A 36 -1.16 -7.15 12.03
C LEU A 36 -1.84 -6.03 11.22
N VAL A 37 -1.45 -5.93 9.95
CA VAL A 37 -2.15 -5.10 8.97
C VAL A 37 -3.57 -5.62 8.68
N ASN A 38 -4.48 -4.70 8.36
CA ASN A 38 -5.86 -5.02 7.98
C ASN A 38 -6.02 -5.51 6.53
N GLN A 39 -5.03 -5.24 5.66
CA GLN A 39 -4.94 -5.70 4.27
C GLN A 39 -3.45 -5.91 3.93
N GLY A 40 -3.16 -6.87 3.05
CA GLY A 40 -1.79 -7.24 2.71
C GLY A 40 -1.17 -8.17 3.75
N VAL A 41 0.16 -8.27 3.73
CA VAL A 41 0.94 -9.12 4.64
C VAL A 41 2.15 -8.35 5.18
N LEU A 42 2.57 -8.70 6.39
CA LEU A 42 3.85 -8.30 6.96
C LEU A 42 4.78 -9.51 6.97
N ALA A 43 6.05 -9.28 6.68
CA ALA A 43 7.09 -10.29 6.74
C ALA A 43 8.39 -9.72 7.31
N GLU A 44 9.24 -10.59 7.81
CA GLU A 44 10.66 -10.31 8.06
C GLU A 44 11.39 -10.02 6.74
N PRO A 45 12.55 -9.33 6.77
CA PRO A 45 13.37 -9.11 5.58
C PRO A 45 13.84 -10.39 4.87
N ASP A 46 13.87 -11.53 5.57
CA ASP A 46 14.19 -12.84 4.99
C ASP A 46 13.02 -13.52 4.27
N GLY A 47 11.83 -12.90 4.29
CA GLY A 47 10.61 -13.40 3.66
C GLY A 47 9.71 -14.21 4.58
N THR A 48 10.07 -14.42 5.86
CA THR A 48 9.21 -15.10 6.83
C THR A 48 7.98 -14.25 7.14
N GLU A 49 6.79 -14.73 6.79
CA GLU A 49 5.54 -14.02 7.05
C GLU A 49 5.20 -13.98 8.55
N ILE A 50 4.72 -12.83 9.02
CA ILE A 50 4.28 -12.58 10.39
C ILE A 50 2.77 -12.80 10.45
N THR A 51 2.33 -13.98 10.88
CA THR A 51 0.92 -14.39 10.86
C THR A 51 0.20 -14.27 12.19
N ASP A 52 0.94 -14.09 13.29
CA ASP A 52 0.41 -14.06 14.64
C ASP A 52 1.07 -12.94 15.44
N VAL A 53 0.36 -12.42 16.45
CA VAL A 53 0.87 -11.40 17.37
C VAL A 53 0.61 -11.81 18.83
N PRO A 54 1.48 -11.45 19.79
CA PRO A 54 2.71 -10.67 19.61
C PRO A 54 3.81 -11.44 18.86
N TYR A 55 4.60 -10.74 18.05
CA TYR A 55 5.71 -11.32 17.29
C TYR A 55 6.98 -10.47 17.47
N THR A 56 8.04 -11.07 18.01
CA THR A 56 9.35 -10.42 18.17
C THR A 56 10.18 -10.60 16.91
N LEU A 57 10.69 -9.51 16.35
CA LEU A 57 11.55 -9.55 15.16
C LEU A 57 12.85 -10.31 15.45
N ALA A 58 13.27 -11.14 14.50
CA ALA A 58 14.46 -11.96 14.64
C ALA A 58 15.74 -11.12 14.68
N SER A 59 16.76 -11.64 15.37
CA SER A 59 18.11 -11.03 15.44
C SER A 59 18.15 -9.57 15.95
N SER A 60 17.15 -9.16 16.74
CA SER A 60 16.97 -7.77 17.18
C SER A 60 16.95 -6.78 15.99
N GLY A 61 16.42 -7.24 14.85
CA GLY A 61 16.17 -6.40 13.69
C GLY A 61 15.07 -5.38 13.97
N ASN A 62 15.07 -4.30 13.19
CA ASN A 62 14.08 -3.23 13.29
C ASN A 62 13.34 -3.00 11.96
N GLU A 63 13.35 -3.96 11.05
CA GLU A 63 12.75 -3.82 9.73
C GLU A 63 11.64 -4.85 9.52
N VAL A 64 10.57 -4.42 8.84
CA VAL A 64 9.53 -5.31 8.32
C VAL A 64 9.28 -5.00 6.85
N VAL A 65 8.89 -6.01 6.09
CA VAL A 65 8.45 -5.86 4.71
C VAL A 65 6.94 -5.90 4.68
N TYR A 66 6.31 -4.81 4.25
CA TYR A 66 4.89 -4.79 3.94
C TYR A 66 4.67 -5.07 2.46
N THR A 67 3.85 -6.08 2.15
CA THR A 67 3.38 -6.37 0.80
C THR A 67 1.88 -6.09 0.72
N PRO A 68 1.45 -5.11 -0.10
CA PRO A 68 0.03 -4.82 -0.28
C PRO A 68 -0.74 -6.02 -0.84
N LYS A 69 -2.02 -6.10 -0.50
CA LYS A 69 -2.93 -7.00 -1.21
C LYS A 69 -3.13 -6.47 -2.63
N LEU A 70 -2.87 -7.32 -3.64
CA LEU A 70 -3.02 -6.96 -5.04
C LEU A 70 -4.39 -6.33 -5.34
N GLY A 71 -4.40 -5.17 -6.00
CA GLY A 71 -5.63 -4.46 -6.33
C GLY A 71 -6.29 -3.74 -5.15
N CYS A 72 -5.60 -3.58 -4.01
CA CYS A 72 -6.11 -2.88 -2.85
C CYS A 72 -5.42 -1.52 -2.67
N GLY A 73 -6.15 -0.44 -2.96
CA GLY A 73 -5.68 0.94 -2.76
C GLY A 73 -5.94 1.51 -1.37
N VAL A 74 -6.25 0.66 -0.38
CA VAL A 74 -6.59 1.10 0.98
C VAL A 74 -5.32 1.13 1.83
N SER A 75 -5.15 2.18 2.63
CA SER A 75 -4.03 2.30 3.57
C SER A 75 -4.04 1.15 4.60
N ALA A 76 -2.84 0.72 4.97
CA ALA A 76 -2.63 -0.29 5.99
C ALA A 76 -2.15 0.34 7.30
N ILE A 77 -2.53 -0.26 8.42
CA ILE A 77 -2.11 0.17 9.76
C ILE A 77 -1.68 -1.04 10.57
N PHE A 78 -0.54 -0.94 11.24
CA PHE A 78 -0.10 -1.93 12.22
C PHE A 78 0.59 -1.24 13.41
N ARG A 79 0.86 -2.01 14.46
CA ARG A 79 1.41 -1.50 15.73
C ARG A 79 2.56 -2.35 16.23
N TYR A 80 3.46 -1.70 16.96
CA TYR A 80 4.61 -2.35 17.59
C TYR A 80 4.98 -1.66 18.91
N VAL A 81 5.78 -2.36 19.71
CA VAL A 81 6.54 -1.81 20.84
C VAL A 81 8.03 -2.12 20.64
N ALA A 82 8.90 -1.36 21.29
CA ALA A 82 10.30 -1.73 21.46
C ALA A 82 10.56 -2.07 22.93
N ASP A 83 11.31 -3.12 23.21
CA ASP A 83 11.60 -3.61 24.57
C ASP A 83 13.11 -3.71 24.76
N ASP A 84 13.64 -3.04 25.78
CA ASP A 84 15.05 -3.07 26.14
C ASP A 84 15.38 -4.16 27.19
N GLY A 85 14.42 -5.02 27.57
CA GLY A 85 14.60 -6.08 28.55
C GLY A 85 14.77 -5.62 30.00
N GLY A 86 14.63 -4.31 30.26
CA GLY A 86 14.62 -3.71 31.58
C GLY A 86 13.30 -3.92 32.34
N VAL A 87 13.14 -3.20 33.44
CA VAL A 87 11.92 -3.23 34.25
C VAL A 87 11.45 -1.80 34.52
N ALA A 88 10.13 -1.60 34.39
CA ALA A 88 9.51 -0.33 34.72
C ALA A 88 9.93 0.16 36.11
N PRO A 89 10.14 1.48 36.31
CA PRO A 89 9.77 2.57 35.39
C PRO A 89 10.88 3.04 34.43
N SER A 90 12.07 2.41 34.45
CA SER A 90 13.26 2.89 33.73
C SER A 90 13.80 1.85 32.73
N GLY A 91 12.90 1.10 32.11
CA GLY A 91 13.15 0.05 31.13
C GLY A 91 11.94 -0.85 30.91
N GLY A 92 12.08 -1.81 30.01
CA GLY A 92 11.06 -2.73 29.53
C GLY A 92 10.40 -2.22 28.24
N ALA A 93 9.22 -2.77 27.94
CA ALA A 93 8.47 -2.38 26.75
C ALA A 93 8.07 -0.89 26.76
N SER A 94 8.28 -0.23 25.62
CA SER A 94 7.82 1.12 25.32
C SER A 94 6.29 1.22 25.31
N ASN A 95 5.77 2.44 25.20
CA ASN A 95 4.39 2.62 24.76
C ASN A 95 4.21 2.07 23.33
N GLU A 96 2.97 1.71 22.99
CA GLU A 96 2.64 1.23 21.64
C GLU A 96 2.78 2.36 20.61
N ALA A 97 3.46 2.06 19.51
CA ALA A 97 3.63 2.93 18.35
C ALA A 97 2.75 2.45 17.19
N THR A 98 2.21 3.39 16.42
CA THR A 98 1.41 3.10 15.22
C THR A 98 2.18 3.43 13.95
N VAL A 99 2.13 2.50 13.00
CA VAL A 99 2.65 2.66 11.64
C VAL A 99 1.48 2.72 10.68
N THR A 100 1.46 3.75 9.84
CA THR A 100 0.51 3.90 8.73
C THR A 100 1.26 3.76 7.40
N VAL A 101 0.71 2.98 6.49
CA VAL A 101 1.20 2.83 5.12
C VAL A 101 0.11 3.31 4.17
N GLU A 102 0.35 4.44 3.51
CA GLU A 102 -0.56 5.04 2.54
C GLU A 102 -0.27 4.50 1.14
N VAL A 103 -1.30 3.96 0.48
CA VAL A 103 -1.19 3.44 -0.89
C VAL A 103 -1.60 4.53 -1.87
N LEU A 104 -0.70 4.92 -2.76
CA LEU A 104 -1.05 5.86 -3.83
C LEU A 104 -2.05 5.22 -4.79
N PRO A 105 -3.05 5.98 -5.27
CA PRO A 105 -3.99 5.48 -6.26
C PRO A 105 -3.24 5.08 -7.54
N TYR A 106 -3.63 3.95 -8.11
CA TYR A 106 -3.19 3.57 -9.45
C TYR A 106 -3.80 4.54 -10.47
N VAL A 107 -2.96 5.09 -11.35
CA VAL A 107 -3.39 5.93 -12.47
C VAL A 107 -3.00 5.21 -13.76
N ALA A 108 -3.98 4.61 -14.44
CA ALA A 108 -3.85 4.26 -15.84
C ALA A 108 -4.15 5.49 -16.67
N ASN A 109 -3.12 6.06 -17.32
CA ASN A 109 -3.35 7.04 -18.36
C ASN A 109 -3.82 6.30 -19.62
N MET A 110 -5.14 6.30 -19.84
CA MET A 110 -5.77 5.68 -21.01
C MET A 110 -6.02 6.69 -22.13
N ASP A 111 -5.51 7.91 -22.01
CA ASP A 111 -5.66 8.99 -23.00
C ASP A 111 -4.54 9.00 -24.06
N SER A 112 -3.58 8.09 -23.95
CA SER A 112 -2.48 7.95 -24.90
C SER A 112 -2.30 6.50 -25.32
N ASP A 113 -2.05 6.27 -26.62
CA ASP A 113 -1.71 4.94 -27.14
C ASP A 113 -0.51 4.36 -26.35
N PRO A 114 -0.69 3.24 -25.64
CA PRO A 114 0.37 2.62 -24.85
C PRO A 114 1.43 1.91 -25.72
N GLY A 115 1.30 1.92 -27.05
CA GLY A 115 2.22 1.28 -27.98
C GLY A 115 2.05 -0.24 -28.04
N TRP A 116 0.86 -0.74 -27.73
CA TRP A 116 0.55 -2.17 -27.83
C TRP A 116 0.57 -2.61 -29.29
N THR A 117 1.19 -3.76 -29.56
CA THR A 117 1.12 -4.38 -30.88
C THR A 117 -0.21 -5.09 -31.00
N PHE A 118 -1.05 -4.65 -31.94
CA PHE A 118 -2.31 -5.29 -32.23
C PHE A 118 -2.15 -6.41 -33.28
N GLU A 119 -2.96 -7.47 -33.18
CA GLU A 119 -3.01 -8.52 -34.21
C GLU A 119 -4.03 -8.13 -35.30
N GLY A 120 -3.56 -7.84 -36.51
CA GLY A 120 -4.40 -7.35 -37.63
C GLY A 120 -4.45 -5.82 -37.70
N ASP A 121 -5.43 -5.25 -38.40
CA ASP A 121 -5.52 -3.80 -38.64
C ASP A 121 -6.23 -3.02 -37.52
N TRP A 122 -6.12 -3.45 -36.26
CA TRP A 122 -6.70 -2.70 -35.14
C TRP A 122 -5.85 -1.47 -34.82
N ILE A 123 -6.51 -0.35 -34.56
CA ILE A 123 -5.89 0.93 -34.23
C ILE A 123 -6.48 1.41 -32.90
N PHE A 124 -5.64 1.96 -32.02
CA PHE A 124 -6.08 2.67 -30.83
C PHE A 124 -6.78 3.97 -31.23
N ASP A 125 -8.05 4.13 -30.85
CA ASP A 125 -8.86 5.32 -31.18
C ASP A 125 -9.39 5.97 -29.90
N THR A 126 -8.97 7.21 -29.66
CA THR A 126 -9.41 8.03 -28.51
C THR A 126 -10.70 8.80 -28.79
N ASP A 127 -11.17 8.86 -30.05
CA ASP A 127 -12.25 9.77 -30.47
C ASP A 127 -13.65 9.32 -30.00
N LYS A 128 -13.75 8.15 -29.35
CA LYS A 128 -15.00 7.62 -28.75
C LYS A 128 -15.00 7.47 -27.23
N ALA A 129 -13.99 8.01 -26.53
CA ALA A 129 -14.00 8.06 -25.07
C ALA A 129 -15.15 8.97 -24.59
N ASN A 130 -16.35 8.40 -24.45
CA ASN A 130 -17.51 9.06 -23.84
C ASN A 130 -17.25 9.21 -22.34
N TYR A 131 -16.73 10.36 -21.95
CA TYR A 131 -16.74 10.80 -20.56
C TYR A 131 -18.19 11.03 -20.12
N LEU A 132 -18.87 10.00 -19.64
CA LEU A 132 -20.14 10.13 -18.92
C LEU A 132 -19.89 10.65 -17.49
N CYS A 133 -19.29 11.83 -17.38
CA CYS A 133 -19.25 12.59 -16.14
C CYS A 133 -20.40 13.60 -16.19
N ASP A 134 -21.58 13.24 -15.68
CA ASP A 134 -22.64 14.23 -15.47
C ASP A 134 -22.16 15.23 -14.41
N ARG A 135 -22.20 16.53 -14.74
CA ARG A 135 -21.53 17.64 -14.04
C ARG A 135 -22.13 17.97 -12.67
N LYS A 136 -22.82 17.05 -11.99
CA LYS A 136 -23.64 17.39 -10.81
C LYS A 136 -23.56 16.52 -9.55
N PHE A 137 -22.81 15.42 -9.45
CA PHE A 137 -22.69 14.72 -8.16
C PHE A 137 -21.31 14.14 -7.86
N GLU A 138 -20.95 14.18 -6.57
CA GLU A 138 -19.61 14.05 -5.95
C GLU A 138 -19.02 12.63 -5.90
N ASN A 139 -19.45 11.70 -6.75
CA ASN A 139 -18.87 10.35 -6.82
C ASN A 139 -18.81 9.89 -8.28
N CYS A 140 -17.61 9.92 -8.87
CA CYS A 140 -17.39 9.38 -10.21
C CYS A 140 -17.10 7.88 -10.12
N ASN A 141 -18.13 7.06 -10.32
CA ASN A 141 -17.91 5.72 -10.90
C ASN A 141 -17.71 5.95 -12.41
N GLY A 142 -16.45 6.03 -12.83
CA GLY A 142 -16.13 6.21 -14.24
C GLY A 142 -16.12 4.87 -14.95
N MET A 143 -16.76 4.81 -16.13
CA MET A 143 -16.43 3.80 -17.13
C MET A 143 -15.46 4.44 -18.12
N VAL A 144 -14.20 3.98 -18.16
CA VAL A 144 -13.37 4.23 -19.35
C VAL A 144 -13.70 3.12 -20.34
N SER A 145 -14.17 3.49 -21.51
CA SER A 145 -14.39 2.55 -22.61
C SER A 145 -13.26 2.71 -23.62
N ILE A 146 -12.42 1.68 -23.78
CA ILE A 146 -11.55 1.58 -24.94
C ILE A 146 -12.40 0.97 -26.06
N SER A 147 -12.58 1.71 -27.16
CA SER A 147 -13.19 1.17 -28.36
C SER A 147 -12.07 0.75 -29.31
N MET A 148 -12.08 -0.52 -29.72
CA MET A 148 -11.22 -1.02 -30.78
C MET A 148 -12.08 -1.29 -32.02
N HIS A 149 -11.60 -0.90 -33.21
CA HIS A 149 -12.32 -1.06 -34.46
C HIS A 149 -11.52 -1.85 -35.51
N HIS A 150 -12.19 -2.76 -36.22
CA HIS A 150 -11.68 -3.38 -37.45
C HIS A 150 -12.80 -3.62 -38.46
N HIS A 151 -12.78 -2.85 -39.57
CA HIS A 151 -13.74 -2.86 -40.69
C HIS A 151 -15.23 -2.80 -40.30
N ASP A 152 -15.82 -3.90 -39.81
CA ASP A 152 -17.24 -4.04 -39.44
C ASP A 152 -17.46 -4.44 -37.96
N ILE A 153 -16.40 -4.59 -37.17
CA ILE A 153 -16.49 -5.02 -35.75
C ILE A 153 -15.96 -3.93 -34.83
N SER A 154 -16.73 -3.67 -33.77
CA SER A 154 -16.34 -2.79 -32.66
C SER A 154 -16.32 -3.61 -31.38
N ILE A 155 -15.22 -3.52 -30.61
CA ILE A 155 -15.13 -4.06 -29.26
C ILE A 155 -15.00 -2.89 -28.31
N ASP A 156 -15.98 -2.75 -27.42
CA ASP A 156 -15.92 -1.80 -26.32
C ASP A 156 -15.50 -2.53 -25.04
N ILE A 157 -14.32 -2.20 -24.52
CA ILE A 157 -13.86 -2.65 -23.21
C ILE A 157 -14.16 -1.54 -22.22
N SER A 158 -15.23 -1.69 -21.45
CA SER A 158 -15.57 -0.79 -20.36
C SER A 158 -14.90 -1.24 -19.06
N VAL A 159 -13.93 -0.48 -18.58
CA VAL A 159 -13.33 -0.68 -17.27
C VAL A 159 -14.05 0.22 -16.28
N MET A 160 -14.71 -0.38 -15.29
CA MET A 160 -15.25 0.37 -14.16
C MET A 160 -14.14 0.70 -13.18
N TYR A 161 -13.96 1.97 -12.86
CA TYR A 161 -13.10 2.40 -11.77
C TYR A 161 -13.89 3.30 -10.82
N SER A 162 -13.62 3.14 -9.53
CA SER A 162 -14.18 3.99 -8.48
C SER A 162 -13.11 4.98 -8.05
N TRP A 163 -13.40 6.27 -8.19
CA TRP A 163 -12.53 7.33 -7.72
C TRP A 163 -13.16 8.00 -6.48
N VAL A 164 -12.43 8.03 -5.36
CA VAL A 164 -12.75 8.89 -4.22
C VAL A 164 -11.73 10.02 -4.23
N GLY A 165 -12.16 11.20 -4.65
CA GLY A 165 -11.33 12.39 -4.55
C GLY A 165 -11.67 13.21 -3.33
N GLU A 166 -10.66 13.58 -2.57
CA GLU A 166 -10.79 14.64 -1.58
C GLU A 166 -10.82 16.00 -2.28
N ARG A 167 -11.82 16.82 -1.94
CA ARG A 167 -11.85 18.23 -2.29
C ARG A 167 -10.72 18.93 -1.53
N ASN A 168 -9.73 19.44 -2.25
CA ASN A 168 -8.95 20.56 -1.73
C ASN A 168 -9.90 21.77 -1.64
N VAL A 169 -10.28 22.12 -0.41
CA VAL A 169 -11.06 23.32 -0.07
C VAL A 169 -10.14 24.53 -0.02
#